data_AF-A0A3C1SHI0-F1
#
_entry.id   AF-A0A3C1SHI0-F1
#
_cell.length_a   1.000
_cell.length_b   1.000
_cell.length_c   1.000
_cell.angle_alpha   90.00
_cell.angle_beta   90.00
_cell.angle_gamma   90.00
#
_symmetry.space_group_name_H-M   'P 1'
#
loop_
_entity.id
_entity.type
_entity.pdbx_description
1 polymer ?
#
loop_
_entity_poly.entity_id
_entity_poly.type
_entity_poly.pdbx_seq_one_letter_code
_entity_poly.pdbx_strand_id
1 'polypeptide(L)'
;LLLISIQLDDTWAAFIKARLGDEDVTQAMEEFLFGLSHEQIVKLRSILTGQGIKSIGRDEVSKYLGERVKTDISLDYRDFYLLYTVRRDNARARQRLHLPGPKRTIEDHFFLFVTELEQEKQKNDHFAK
;
A
#
# COMPACT_ATOMS: atom_id res chain seq x y z
N LEU A 1 -11.35 3.06 14.55
CA LEU A 1 -10.33 2.17 15.17
C LEU A 1 -9.03 2.12 14.37
N LEU A 2 -9.02 1.89 13.04
CA LEU A 2 -7.76 1.80 12.28
C LEU A 2 -7.07 3.15 12.00
N LEU A 3 -7.81 4.22 11.68
CA LEU A 3 -7.20 5.53 11.43
C LEU A 3 -6.64 6.19 12.71
N ILE A 4 -7.13 5.78 13.89
CA ILE A 4 -6.68 6.28 15.20
C ILE A 4 -5.36 5.61 15.63
N SER A 5 -5.02 4.41 15.13
CA SER A 5 -3.67 3.84 15.31
C SER A 5 -2.66 4.34 14.27
N ILE A 6 -3.15 4.89 13.14
CA ILE A 6 -2.34 5.44 12.03
C ILE A 6 -1.87 6.88 12.32
N GLN A 7 -2.35 7.52 13.39
CA GLN A 7 -1.64 8.67 13.96
C GLN A 7 -0.34 8.20 14.65
N LEU A 8 0.62 7.77 13.83
CA LEU A 8 2.05 7.67 14.12
C LEU A 8 2.38 6.99 15.45
N ASP A 9 2.09 5.69 15.57
CA ASP A 9 2.84 4.91 16.55
C ASP A 9 4.30 4.76 16.07
N ASP A 10 5.23 4.67 17.02
CA ASP A 10 6.65 4.51 16.72
C ASP A 10 6.92 3.25 15.88
N THR A 11 6.03 2.26 15.97
CA THR A 11 6.10 1.00 15.22
C THR A 11 5.90 1.22 13.72
N TRP A 12 4.92 2.04 13.31
CA TRP A 12 4.68 2.37 11.92
C TRP A 12 5.83 3.20 11.36
N ALA A 13 6.32 4.19 12.10
CA ALA A 13 7.50 4.97 11.69
C ALA A 13 8.74 4.07 11.53
N ALA A 14 8.95 3.13 12.45
CA ALA A 14 10.01 2.14 12.36
C ALA A 14 9.83 1.21 11.15
N PHE A 15 8.60 0.77 10.87
CA PHE A 15 8.27 -0.04 9.70
C PHE A 15 8.63 0.68 8.40
N ILE A 16 8.17 1.93 8.22
CA ILE A 16 8.51 2.74 7.05
C ILE A 16 10.02 2.87 6.91
N LYS A 17 10.72 3.26 8.00
CA LYS A 17 12.17 3.41 7.99
C LYS A 17 12.90 2.11 7.62
N ALA A 18 12.39 0.96 8.05
CA ALA A 18 13.03 -0.33 7.86
C ALA A 18 12.69 -1.02 6.53
N ARG A 19 11.55 -0.70 5.91
CA ARG A 19 10.99 -1.48 4.78
C ARG A 19 10.72 -0.66 3.52
N LEU A 20 10.76 0.67 3.55
CA LEU A 20 10.53 1.50 2.34
C LEU A 20 11.62 1.35 1.27
N GLY A 21 12.76 0.73 1.59
CA GLY A 21 13.76 0.34 0.58
C GLY A 21 13.36 -0.88 -0.26
N ASP A 22 12.34 -1.63 0.16
CA ASP A 22 11.80 -2.78 -0.57
C ASP A 22 10.80 -2.29 -1.62
N GLU A 23 10.98 -2.76 -2.86
CA GLU A 23 10.12 -2.38 -4.00
C GLU A 23 8.68 -2.86 -3.82
N ASP A 24 8.46 -4.07 -3.30
CA ASP A 24 7.13 -4.63 -3.08
C ASP A 24 6.38 -3.82 -2.03
N VAL A 25 7.08 -3.42 -0.96
CA VAL A 25 6.53 -2.55 0.10
C VAL A 25 6.20 -1.16 -0.44
N THR A 26 7.09 -0.57 -1.22
CA THR A 26 6.89 0.75 -1.82
C THR A 26 5.68 0.75 -2.74
N GLN A 27 5.58 -0.24 -3.63
CA GLN A 27 4.44 -0.34 -4.55
C GLN A 27 3.13 -0.63 -3.81
N ALA A 28 3.15 -1.49 -2.78
CA ALA A 28 1.98 -1.71 -1.93
C ALA A 28 1.54 -0.44 -1.19
N MET A 29 2.50 0.39 -0.77
CA MET A 29 2.22 1.70 -0.17
C MET A 29 1.57 2.65 -1.18
N GLU A 30 2.06 2.69 -2.42
CA GLU A 30 1.45 3.50 -3.48
C GLU A 30 0.00 3.08 -3.73
N GLU A 31 -0.28 1.77 -3.77
CA GLU A 31 -1.66 1.28 -3.90
C GLU A 31 -2.54 1.69 -2.71
N PHE A 32 -1.99 1.66 -1.50
CA PHE A 32 -2.69 2.08 -0.30
C PHE A 32 -3.01 3.58 -0.29
N LEU A 33 -2.02 4.43 -0.58
CA LEU A 33 -2.13 5.88 -0.52
C LEU A 33 -2.99 6.47 -1.64
N PHE A 34 -2.86 5.93 -2.85
CA PHE A 34 -3.55 6.46 -4.02
C PHE A 34 -4.91 5.80 -4.25
N GLY A 35 -5.18 4.64 -3.64
CA GLY A 35 -6.38 3.86 -3.93
C GLY A 35 -6.42 3.37 -5.38
N LEU A 36 -5.25 3.23 -6.00
CA LEU A 36 -5.04 2.77 -7.37
C LEU A 36 -4.32 1.43 -7.35
N SER A 37 -4.61 0.57 -8.30
CA SER A 37 -3.76 -0.59 -8.56
C SER A 37 -2.41 -0.18 -9.14
N HIS A 38 -1.40 -1.02 -8.95
CA HIS A 38 -0.09 -0.87 -9.57
C HIS A 38 -0.18 -0.65 -11.10
N GLU A 39 -1.04 -1.39 -11.79
CA GLU A 39 -1.24 -1.26 -13.24
C GLU A 39 -1.78 0.14 -13.59
N GLN A 40 -2.75 0.64 -12.81
CA GLN A 40 -3.26 2.00 -12.96
C GLN A 40 -2.17 3.04 -12.69
N ILE A 41 -1.35 2.85 -11.65
CA ILE A 41 -0.24 3.76 -11.31
C ILE A 41 0.79 3.81 -12.46
N VAL A 42 1.19 2.65 -12.99
CA VAL A 42 2.14 2.55 -14.12
C VAL A 42 1.56 3.21 -15.37
N LYS A 43 0.30 2.91 -15.70
CA LYS A 43 -0.40 3.53 -16.84
C LYS A 43 -0.47 5.04 -16.69
N LEU A 44 -0.86 5.51 -15.51
CA LEU A 44 -0.97 6.93 -15.20
C LEU A 44 0.40 7.63 -15.31
N ARG A 45 1.45 7.07 -14.72
CA ARG A 45 2.82 7.60 -14.86
C ARG A 45 3.24 7.72 -16.32
N SER A 46 3.01 6.68 -17.12
CA SER A 46 3.33 6.71 -18.56
C SER A 46 2.61 7.84 -19.29
N ILE A 47 1.31 8.04 -19.02
CA ILE A 47 0.52 9.13 -19.61
C ILE A 47 1.06 10.50 -19.19
N LEU A 48 1.30 10.70 -17.89
CA LEU A 48 1.76 11.99 -17.36
C LEU A 48 3.15 12.36 -17.89
N THR A 49 4.08 11.40 -17.91
CA THR A 49 5.42 11.61 -18.50
C THR A 49 5.34 11.91 -19.99
N GLY A 50 4.50 11.18 -20.74
CA GLY A 50 4.31 11.41 -22.18
C GLY A 50 3.73 12.80 -22.52
N GLN A 51 2.97 13.39 -21.59
CA GLN A 51 2.35 14.72 -21.76
C GLN A 51 3.13 15.85 -21.06
N GLY A 52 4.25 15.55 -20.39
CA GLY A 52 5.03 16.54 -19.64
C GLY A 52 4.33 17.09 -18.39
N ILE A 53 3.34 16.36 -17.86
CA ILE A 53 2.55 16.78 -16.70
C ILE A 53 3.28 16.36 -15.42
N LYS A 54 3.52 17.32 -14.53
CA LYS A 54 4.27 17.09 -13.28
C LYS A 54 3.41 16.62 -12.10
N SER A 55 2.12 16.96 -12.10
CA SER A 55 1.18 16.66 -11.02
C SER A 55 -0.25 16.72 -11.52
N ILE A 56 -1.15 15.96 -10.90
CA ILE A 56 -2.59 15.97 -11.19
C ILE A 56 -3.42 15.92 -9.91
N GLY A 57 -4.63 16.46 -9.99
CA GLY A 57 -5.67 16.32 -8.96
C GLY A 57 -6.33 14.94 -8.95
N ARG A 58 -6.99 14.59 -7.85
CA ARG A 58 -7.75 13.31 -7.69
C ARG A 58 -8.92 13.20 -8.66
N ASP A 59 -9.54 14.33 -8.99
CA ASP A 59 -10.63 14.49 -9.95
C ASP A 59 -10.17 14.24 -11.39
N GLU A 60 -8.90 14.50 -11.68
CA GLU A 60 -8.32 14.30 -13.01
C GLU A 60 -7.89 12.85 -13.26
N VAL A 61 -7.67 12.04 -12.22
CA VAL A 61 -7.21 10.64 -12.34
C VAL A 61 -8.13 9.82 -13.23
N SER A 62 -9.45 9.93 -13.03
CA SER A 62 -10.44 9.21 -13.85
C SER A 62 -10.39 9.63 -15.32
N LYS A 63 -10.13 10.92 -15.58
CA LYS A 63 -10.01 11.46 -16.94
C LYS A 63 -8.80 10.88 -17.66
N TYR A 64 -7.64 10.80 -17.00
CA TYR A 64 -6.43 10.24 -17.61
C TYR A 64 -6.49 8.72 -17.77
N LEU A 65 -7.09 8.00 -16.83
CA LEU A 65 -7.18 6.53 -16.92
C LEU A 65 -8.27 6.06 -17.90
N GLY A 66 -9.25 6.90 -18.22
CA GLY A 66 -10.38 6.57 -19.08
C GLY A 66 -11.41 5.66 -18.40
N GLU A 67 -11.37 5.58 -17.07
CA GLU A 67 -12.25 4.74 -16.27
C GLU A 67 -12.67 5.48 -15.00
N ARG A 68 -13.82 5.11 -14.43
CA ARG A 68 -14.29 5.71 -13.19
C ARG A 68 -13.51 5.11 -12.02
N VAL A 69 -12.61 5.90 -11.46
CA VAL A 69 -11.87 5.51 -10.25
C VAL A 69 -12.46 6.23 -9.05
N LYS A 70 -12.77 5.47 -8.00
CA LYS A 70 -13.18 6.03 -6.72
C LYS A 70 -11.95 6.56 -5.97
N THR A 71 -11.49 7.75 -6.35
CA THR A 71 -10.39 8.47 -5.68
C THR A 71 -10.86 9.26 -4.46
N ASP A 72 -12.18 9.47 -4.33
CA ASP A 72 -12.80 10.01 -3.14
C ASP A 72 -13.03 8.88 -2.13
N ILE A 73 -11.96 8.58 -1.39
CA ILE A 73 -12.02 7.72 -0.21
C ILE A 73 -12.75 8.54 0.85
N SER A 74 -14.07 8.37 0.93
CA SER A 74 -14.77 8.83 2.12
C SER A 74 -14.12 8.11 3.31
N LEU A 75 -13.85 8.81 4.41
CA LEU A 75 -13.23 8.21 5.59
C LEU A 75 -14.14 7.15 6.28
N ASP A 76 -15.16 6.65 5.58
CA ASP A 76 -16.01 5.55 5.99
C ASP A 76 -15.22 4.23 5.98
N TYR A 77 -15.38 3.48 7.07
CA TYR A 77 -14.80 2.15 7.26
C TYR A 77 -15.15 1.19 6.13
N ARG A 78 -16.32 1.36 5.50
CA ARG A 78 -16.74 0.55 4.35
C ARG A 78 -15.81 0.72 3.15
N ASP A 79 -15.44 1.95 2.84
CA ASP A 79 -14.59 2.27 1.70
C ASP A 79 -13.17 1.74 1.93
N PHE A 80 -12.66 1.83 3.15
CA PHE A 80 -11.38 1.22 3.51
C PHE A 80 -11.38 -0.29 3.33
N TYR A 81 -12.41 -0.98 3.82
CA TYR A 81 -12.50 -2.43 3.67
C TYR A 81 -12.60 -2.83 2.19
N LEU A 82 -13.42 -2.11 1.41
CA LEU A 82 -13.55 -2.36 -0.03
C LEU A 82 -12.20 -2.21 -0.74
N LEU A 83 -11.48 -1.11 -0.49
CA LEU A 83 -10.17 -0.89 -1.11
C LEU A 83 -9.14 -1.95 -0.69
N TYR A 84 -9.15 -2.36 0.57
CA TYR A 84 -8.33 -3.49 1.03
C TYR A 84 -8.65 -4.78 0.27
N THR A 85 -9.93 -5.13 0.10
CA THR A 85 -10.31 -6.35 -0.64
C THR A 85 -9.82 -6.34 -2.08
N VAL A 86 -9.92 -5.19 -2.75
CA VAL A 86 -9.41 -5.00 -4.12
C VAL A 86 -7.89 -5.15 -4.16
N ARG A 87 -7.14 -4.49 -3.27
CA ARG A 87 -5.67 -4.62 -3.20
C ARG A 87 -5.24 -6.07 -2.96
N ARG A 88 -5.89 -6.75 -2.02
CA ARG A 88 -5.58 -8.16 -1.69
C ARG A 88 -5.83 -9.08 -2.88
N ASP A 89 -6.96 -8.91 -3.58
CA ASP A 89 -7.30 -9.76 -4.71
C ASP A 89 -6.36 -9.51 -5.91
N ASN A 90 -5.96 -8.25 -6.13
CA ASN A 90 -4.94 -7.89 -7.11
C ASN A 90 -3.58 -8.52 -6.77
N ALA A 91 -3.11 -8.40 -5.53
CA ALA A 91 -1.86 -8.98 -5.06
C ALA A 91 -1.82 -10.51 -5.29
N ARG A 92 -2.92 -11.21 -4.95
CA ARG A 92 -3.09 -12.66 -5.20
C ARG A 92 -3.10 -13.00 -6.69
N ALA A 93 -3.82 -12.22 -7.50
CA ALA A 93 -3.85 -12.41 -8.94
C ALA A 93 -2.45 -12.27 -9.54
N ARG A 94 -1.71 -11.22 -9.17
CA ARG A 94 -0.32 -11.00 -9.59
C ARG A 94 0.60 -12.11 -9.15
N GLN A 95 0.45 -12.63 -7.94
CA GLN A 95 1.25 -13.74 -7.45
C GLN A 95 1.03 -15.01 -8.28
N ARG A 96 -0.22 -15.36 -8.55
CA ARG A 96 -0.57 -16.57 -9.34
C ARG A 96 -0.16 -16.47 -10.81
N LEU A 97 -0.26 -15.28 -11.39
CA LEU A 97 -0.02 -15.04 -12.81
C LEU A 97 1.40 -14.54 -13.11
N HIS A 98 2.27 -14.43 -12.09
CA HIS A 98 3.63 -13.90 -12.22
C HIS A 98 3.70 -12.50 -12.88
N LEU A 99 2.69 -11.65 -12.65
CA LEU A 99 2.61 -10.28 -13.20
C LEU A 99 3.53 -9.31 -12.42
N PRO A 100 3.94 -8.16 -12.95
CA PRO A 100 4.62 -7.13 -12.15
C PRO A 100 3.70 -6.56 -11.05
N GLY A 101 4.28 -5.85 -10.09
CA GLY A 101 3.55 -5.21 -8.99
C GLY A 101 3.58 -5.98 -7.66
N PRO A 102 3.02 -5.38 -6.60
CA PRO A 102 3.15 -5.90 -5.24
C PRO A 102 2.40 -7.22 -5.08
N LYS A 103 3.03 -8.17 -4.40
CA LYS A 103 2.49 -9.52 -4.11
C LYS A 103 1.79 -9.61 -2.77
N ARG A 104 1.94 -8.58 -1.93
CA ARG A 104 1.33 -8.46 -0.61
C ARG A 104 0.77 -7.05 -0.46
N THR A 105 -0.25 -6.91 0.37
CA THR A 105 -0.73 -5.56 0.71
C THR A 105 0.18 -4.91 1.75
N ILE A 106 0.04 -3.60 1.96
CA ILE A 106 0.84 -2.92 2.98
C ILE A 106 0.52 -3.42 4.38
N GLU A 107 -0.74 -3.82 4.61
CA GLU A 107 -1.20 -4.41 5.86
C GLU A 107 -0.52 -5.76 6.13
N ASP A 108 -0.34 -6.60 5.10
CA ASP A 108 0.39 -7.87 5.22
C ASP A 108 1.86 -7.63 5.59
N HIS A 109 2.51 -6.67 4.92
CA HIS A 109 3.90 -6.31 5.22
C HIS A 109 4.07 -5.75 6.63
N PHE A 110 3.15 -4.90 7.06
CA PHE A 110 3.16 -4.35 8.42
C PHE A 110 2.95 -5.44 9.47
N PHE A 111 2.01 -6.36 9.23
CA PHE A 111 1.76 -7.49 10.13
C PHE A 111 3.00 -8.38 10.31
N LEU A 112 3.70 -8.69 9.20
CA LEU A 112 4.95 -9.44 9.24
C LEU A 112 6.02 -8.72 10.05
N PHE A 113 6.19 -7.42 9.83
CA PHE A 113 7.15 -6.61 10.57
C PHE A 113 6.87 -6.61 12.09
N VAL A 114 5.60 -6.43 12.49
CA VAL A 114 5.22 -6.46 13.91
C VAL A 114 5.51 -7.84 14.52
N THR A 115 5.18 -8.90 13.79
CA THR A 115 5.44 -10.28 14.24
C THR A 115 6.94 -10.55 14.40
N GLU A 116 7.78 -10.06 13.50
CA GLU A 116 9.24 -10.16 13.58
C GLU A 116 9.77 -9.44 14.83
N LEU A 117 9.29 -8.22 15.11
CA LEU A 117 9.67 -7.47 16.31
C LEU A 117 9.28 -8.21 17.61
N GLU A 118 8.10 -8.82 17.65
CA GLU A 118 7.66 -9.61 18.81
C GLU A 118 8.53 -10.85 19.02
N GLN A 119 8.92 -11.54 17.95
CA GLN A 119 9.82 -12.70 18.02
C GLN A 119 11.21 -12.32 18.54
N GLU A 120 11.75 -11.18 18.11
CA GLU A 120 13.05 -10.68 18.61
C GLU A 120 13.00 -10.35 20.10
N LYS A 121 11.92 -9.70 20.57
CA LYS A 121 11.71 -9.43 22.00
C LYS A 121 11.67 -10.72 22.81
N GLN A 122 10.89 -11.72 22.38
CA GLN A 122 10.78 -13.01 23.07
C GLN A 122 12.12 -13.75 23.14
N LYS A 123 12.92 -13.70 22.07
CA LYS A 123 14.27 -14.29 22.07
C LYS A 123 15.15 -13.59 23.10
N ASN A 124 15.20 -12.26 23.08
CA ASN A 124 16.05 -11.49 24.00
C ASN A 124 15.66 -11.73 25.47
N ASP A 125 14.37 -11.83 25.78
CA ASP A 125 13.88 -12.14 27.13
C ASP A 125 14.22 -13.57 27.57
N HIS A 126 14.28 -14.52 26.64
CA HIS A 126 14.70 -15.90 26.93
C HIS A 126 16.22 -15.99 27.19
N PHE A 127 17.04 -15.15 26.56
CA PHE A 127 18.49 -15.13 26.79
C PHE A 127 18.90 -14.29 28.02
N ALA A 128 17.99 -13.49 28.57
CA ALA A 128 18.21 -12.68 29.77
C ALA A 128 17.83 -13.40 31.10
N LYS A 129 17.35 -14.65 31.04
CA LYS A 129 17.06 -15.52 32.18
C LYS A 129 18.08 -16.65 32.29
#